data_AF-A0A1G2Q2C3-F1
#
_entry.id   AF-A0A1G2Q2C3-F1
#
_cell.length_a   1.000
_cell.length_b   1.000
_cell.length_c   1.000
_cell.angle_alpha   90.00
_cell.angle_beta   90.00
_cell.angle_gamma   90.00
#
_symmetry.space_group_name_H-M   'P 1'
#
loop_
_entity.id
_entity.type
_entity.pdbx_description
1 polymer ?
#
loop_
_entity_poly.entity_id
_entity_poly.type
_entity_poly.pdbx_seq_one_letter_code
_entity_poly.pdbx_strand_id
1 'polypeptide(L)'
;MATITISKSLIKNDDLVIIPRKEYESMKAQMVPTFYLKGKEADKLDKMIENGLREHERGETISANSLREALKLYGKKGKKN
;
A
#
# COMPACT_ATOMS: atom_id res chain seq x y z
N MET A 1 36.83 19.02 -10.25
CA MET A 1 36.12 17.81 -10.73
C MET A 1 36.23 16.75 -9.65
N ALA A 2 35.12 16.14 -9.25
CA ALA A 2 35.15 14.95 -8.41
C ALA A 2 35.05 13.73 -9.33
N THR A 3 36.00 12.82 -9.24
CA THR A 3 35.99 11.56 -9.99
C THR A 3 35.43 10.47 -9.10
N ILE A 4 34.38 9.78 -9.55
CA ILE A 4 33.80 8.62 -8.86
C ILE A 4 34.12 7.38 -9.69
N THR A 5 34.83 6.44 -9.10
CA THR A 5 35.16 5.16 -9.73
C THR A 5 34.17 4.10 -9.27
N ILE A 6 33.46 3.50 -10.22
CA ILE A 6 32.49 2.42 -9.96
C ILE A 6 33.02 1.14 -10.62
N SER A 7 33.08 0.05 -9.87
CA SER A 7 33.50 -1.24 -10.41
C SER A 7 32.52 -1.72 -11.48
N LYS A 8 33.04 -2.18 -12.63
CA LYS A 8 32.22 -2.79 -13.69
C LYS A 8 31.44 -4.00 -13.21
N SER A 9 31.94 -4.72 -12.19
CA SER A 9 31.24 -5.88 -11.62
C SER A 9 29.93 -5.53 -10.92
N LEU A 10 29.74 -4.28 -10.50
CA LEU A 10 28.50 -3.82 -9.88
C LEU A 10 27.37 -3.61 -10.90
N ILE A 11 27.71 -3.46 -12.18
CA ILE A 11 26.76 -3.05 -13.22
C ILE A 11 25.99 -4.26 -13.80
N LYS A 12 26.42 -5.50 -13.55
CA LYS A 12 25.71 -6.79 -13.83
C LYS A 12 24.89 -6.86 -15.15
N ASN A 13 25.27 -6.12 -16.18
CA ASN A 13 24.56 -5.96 -17.47
C ASN A 13 23.17 -5.29 -17.39
N ASP A 14 22.95 -4.43 -16.39
CA ASP A 14 21.72 -3.66 -16.23
C ASP A 14 22.06 -2.15 -16.19
N ASP A 15 21.03 -1.31 -16.26
CA ASP A 15 21.20 0.14 -16.24
C ASP A 15 21.68 0.63 -14.86
N LEU A 16 22.68 1.51 -14.85
CA LEU A 16 23.22 2.12 -13.64
C LEU A 16 22.68 3.53 -13.45
N VAL A 17 21.96 3.76 -12.36
CA VAL A 17 21.48 5.09 -11.95
C VAL A 17 22.25 5.56 -10.72
N ILE A 18 22.80 6.77 -10.79
CA ILE A 18 23.51 7.42 -9.67
C ILE A 18 22.66 8.60 -9.19
N ILE A 19 22.21 8.54 -7.94
CA ILE A 19 21.43 9.62 -7.31
C ILE A 19 22.03 10.05 -5.98
N PRO A 20 21.84 11.31 -5.55
CA PRO A 20 22.17 11.77 -4.22
C PRO A 20 21.47 10.93 -3.14
N ARG A 21 22.18 10.64 -2.04
CA ARG A 21 21.64 9.84 -0.93
C ARG A 21 20.30 10.37 -0.39
N LYS A 22 20.15 11.70 -0.32
CA LYS A 22 18.91 12.33 0.17
C LYS A 22 17.70 11.98 -0.72
N GLU A 23 17.90 11.98 -2.04
CA GLU A 23 16.84 11.63 -3.00
C GLU A 23 16.50 10.15 -2.91
N TYR A 24 17.51 9.28 -2.80
CA TYR A 24 17.30 7.83 -2.60
C TYR A 24 16.45 7.54 -1.37
N GLU A 25 16.76 8.13 -0.21
CA GLU A 25 15.99 7.91 1.02
C GLU A 25 14.56 8.47 0.91
N SER A 26 14.38 9.61 0.23
CA SER A 26 13.04 10.16 -0.03
C SER A 26 12.19 9.24 -0.91
N MET A 27 12.78 8.69 -1.98
CA MET A 27 12.11 7.72 -2.86
C MET A 27 11.75 6.45 -2.09
N LYS A 28 12.69 5.93 -1.30
CA LYS A 28 12.47 4.74 -0.46
C LYS A 28 11.35 4.95 0.55
N ALA A 29 11.26 6.12 1.18
CA ALA A 29 10.20 6.44 2.14
C ALA A 29 8.80 6.56 1.48
N GLN A 30 8.75 7.00 0.23
CA GLN A 30 7.52 7.10 -0.56
C GLN A 30 7.15 5.79 -1.27
N MET A 31 8.09 4.84 -1.35
CA MET A 31 7.87 3.57 -2.00
C MET A 31 6.85 2.77 -1.19
N VAL A 32 5.61 2.73 -1.67
CA VAL A 32 4.58 1.85 -1.12
C VAL A 32 4.94 0.43 -1.54
N PRO A 33 5.29 -0.47 -0.60
CA PRO A 33 5.55 -1.86 -0.93
C PRO A 33 4.29 -2.46 -1.58
N THR A 34 4.43 -2.95 -2.81
CA THR A 34 3.36 -3.67 -3.47
C THR A 34 3.32 -5.08 -2.90
N PHE A 35 2.41 -5.32 -1.96
CA PHE A 35 2.19 -6.65 -1.41
C PHE A 35 1.18 -7.41 -2.26
N TYR A 36 1.60 -8.53 -2.83
CA TYR A 36 0.70 -9.48 -3.48
C TYR A 36 0.29 -10.53 -2.46
N LEU A 37 -0.97 -10.50 -2.03
CA LEU A 37 -1.53 -11.58 -1.23
C LEU A 37 -1.64 -12.84 -2.09
N LYS A 38 -1.44 -14.01 -1.47
CA LYS A 38 -1.53 -15.32 -2.14
C LYS A 38 -2.29 -16.31 -1.29
N GLY A 39 -2.95 -17.26 -1.94
CA GLY A 39 -3.71 -18.33 -1.29
C GLY A 39 -4.83 -17.77 -0.41
N LYS A 40 -4.96 -18.32 0.81
CA LYS A 40 -6.09 -18.02 1.70
C LYS A 40 -6.27 -16.54 2.03
N GLU A 41 -5.18 -15.77 2.12
CA GLU A 41 -5.27 -14.33 2.39
C GLU A 41 -5.80 -13.54 1.19
N ALA A 42 -5.48 -13.97 -0.03
CA ALA A 42 -6.09 -13.40 -1.24
C ALA A 42 -7.58 -13.75 -1.30
N ASP A 43 -7.94 -15.02 -1.08
CA ASP A 43 -9.34 -15.45 -1.10
C ASP A 43 -10.20 -14.72 -0.04
N LYS A 44 -9.62 -14.44 1.13
CA LYS A 44 -10.27 -13.69 2.20
C LYS A 44 -10.49 -12.23 1.81
N LEU A 45 -9.49 -11.60 1.18
CA LEU A 45 -9.62 -10.25 0.65
C LEU A 45 -10.70 -10.18 -0.43
N ASP A 46 -10.71 -11.13 -1.36
CA ASP A 46 -11.70 -11.17 -2.45
C ASP A 46 -13.13 -11.26 -1.90
N LYS A 47 -13.36 -12.15 -0.92
CA LYS A 47 -14.66 -12.25 -0.24
C LYS A 47 -15.04 -10.97 0.51
N MET A 48 -14.07 -10.31 1.14
CA MET A 48 -14.31 -9.04 1.83
C MET A 48 -14.75 -7.96 0.85
N ILE A 49 -14.11 -7.89 -0.33
CA ILE A 49 -14.47 -6.95 -1.40
C ILE A 49 -15.87 -7.28 -1.95
N GLU A 50 -16.13 -8.54 -2.27
CA GLU A 50 -17.44 -8.98 -2.79
C GLU A 50 -18.58 -8.61 -1.84
N ASN A 51 -18.40 -8.88 -0.55
CA ASN A 51 -19.40 -8.50 0.46
C ASN A 51 -19.54 -6.98 0.59
N GLY A 52 -18.43 -6.24 0.60
CA GLY A 52 -18.48 -4.77 0.66
C GLY A 52 -19.20 -4.14 -0.54
N LEU A 53 -19.04 -4.71 -1.74
CA LEU A 53 -19.78 -4.27 -2.93
C LEU A 53 -21.29 -4.54 -2.78
N ARG A 54 -21.67 -5.73 -2.30
CA ARG A 54 -23.09 -6.06 -2.06
C ARG A 54 -23.72 -5.17 -0.99
N GLU A 55 -23.00 -4.91 0.11
CA GLU A 55 -23.45 -4.00 1.17
C GLU A 55 -23.62 -2.58 0.61
N HIS A 56 -22.71 -2.14 -0.25
CA HIS A 56 -22.81 -0.84 -0.92
C HIS A 56 -24.06 -0.73 -1.80
N GLU A 57 -24.33 -1.72 -2.64
CA GLU A 57 -25.53 -1.78 -3.49
C GLU A 57 -26.83 -1.75 -2.67
N ARG A 58 -26.84 -2.38 -1.49
CA ARG A 58 -27.97 -2.39 -0.55
C ARG A 58 -28.09 -1.11 0.28
N GLY A 59 -27.15 -0.18 0.16
CA GLY A 59 -27.09 1.02 0.99
C GLY A 59 -26.70 0.77 2.44
N GLU A 60 -26.16 -0.41 2.77
CA GLU A 60 -25.74 -0.83 4.12
C GLU A 60 -24.37 -0.24 4.52
N THR A 61 -24.11 1.00 4.10
CA THR A 61 -22.83 1.69 4.31
C THR A 61 -22.86 2.66 5.48
N ILE A 62 -21.69 3.11 5.92
CA ILE A 62 -21.56 4.18 6.92
C ILE A 62 -21.25 5.47 6.17
N SER A 63 -22.15 6.45 6.25
CA SER A 63 -21.86 7.81 5.81
C SER A 63 -21.16 8.58 6.92
N ALA A 64 -20.03 9.20 6.60
CA ALA A 64 -19.23 9.99 7.53
C ALA A 64 -18.52 11.11 6.78
N ASN A 65 -18.24 12.22 7.46
CA ASN A 65 -17.59 13.38 6.84
C ASN A 65 -16.07 13.21 6.73
N SER A 66 -15.51 12.17 7.35
CA SER A 66 -14.09 11.85 7.29
C SER A 66 -13.83 10.36 7.55
N LEU A 67 -12.67 9.88 7.10
CA LEU A 67 -12.23 8.50 7.36
C LEU A 67 -12.11 8.20 8.86
N ARG A 68 -11.60 9.15 9.65
CA ARG A 68 -11.46 8.99 11.12
C ARG A 68 -12.83 8.78 11.78
N GLU A 69 -13.83 9.52 11.33
CA GLU A 69 -15.20 9.37 11.80
C GLU A 69 -15.80 8.04 11.36
N ALA A 70 -15.60 7.64 10.09
CA ALA A 70 -16.04 6.34 9.58
C ALA A 70 -15.48 5.17 10.40
N LEU A 71 -14.18 5.18 10.71
CA LEU A 71 -13.53 4.15 11.53
C LEU A 71 -14.09 4.11 12.96
N LYS A 72 -14.37 5.27 13.56
CA LYS A 72 -14.99 5.36 14.88
C LYS A 72 -16.41 4.78 14.88
N LEU A 73 -17.20 5.07 13.85
CA LEU A 73 -18.56 4.54 13.70
C LEU A 73 -18.55 3.03 13.48
N TYR A 74 -17.65 2.53 12.61
CA TYR A 74 -17.47 1.10 12.36
C TYR A 74 -17.09 0.34 13.64
N GLY A 75 -16.11 0.83 14.39
CA GLY A 75 -15.68 0.21 15.65
C GLY A 75 -16.76 0.22 16.75
N LYS A 76 -17.71 1.17 16.72
CA LYS A 76 -18.87 1.17 17.61
C LYS A 76 -19.95 0.18 17.19
N LYS A 77 -20.17 0.00 15.87
CA LYS A 77 -21.14 -0.96 15.32
C LYS A 77 -20.78 -2.41 15.69
N GLY A 78 -19.48 -2.74 15.64
CA GLY A 78 -18.98 -4.08 16.02
C GLY A 78 -19.01 -4.42 17.51
N LYS A 79 -19.19 -3.44 18.42
CA LYS A 79 -19.28 -3.68 19.88
C LYS A 79 -20.72 -3.92 20.38
N LYS A 80 -21.72 -3.80 19.50
CA LYS A 80 -23.15 -3.98 19.83
C LYS A 80 -23.66 -5.41 19.58
N ASN A 81 -22.81 -6.29 19.07
CA ASN A 81 -23.09 -7.72 18.89
C ASN A 81 -22.26 -8.54 19.87
#